data_AF-A0A2P8GV23-F1
#
_entry.id   AF-A0A2P8GV23-F1
#
_cell.length_a   1.000
_cell.length_b   1.000
_cell.length_c   1.000
_cell.angle_alpha   90.00
_cell.angle_beta   90.00
_cell.angle_gamma   90.00
#
_symmetry.space_group_name_H-M   'P 1'
#
loop_
_entity.id
_entity.type
_entity.pdbx_description
1 polymer ?
#
loop_
_entity_poly.entity_id
_entity_poly.type
_entity_poly.pdbx_seq_one_letter_code
_entity_poly.pdbx_strand_id
1 'polypeptide(L)'
;MGENSYSGRGYWASQMIVCAVAGVGGIVGGPIVMLTDDESPGYGLIFFLAGIAFLCTFVWLVRAYRRSDKQGRAIYAWAIMQQHEYRIPRNDVVVMATAARARGGGLTLDELRALQAMRPEIPYPGEWPTDRTRRNPGP
;
A
#
# COMPACT_ATOMS: atom_id res chain seq x y z
N MET A 1 -10.07 13.84 -25.01
CA MET A 1 -10.25 13.58 -23.56
C MET A 1 -9.49 12.30 -23.25
N GLY A 2 -8.23 12.40 -22.83
CA GLY A 2 -7.41 11.23 -22.53
C GLY A 2 -7.78 10.70 -21.15
N GLU A 3 -8.35 9.50 -21.10
CA GLU A 3 -8.55 8.73 -19.87
C GLU A 3 -7.19 8.45 -19.24
N ASN A 4 -6.72 9.36 -18.38
CA ASN A 4 -5.69 9.05 -17.41
C ASN A 4 -6.33 8.19 -16.31
N SER A 5 -6.75 6.98 -16.64
CA SER A 5 -7.14 5.98 -15.65
C SER A 5 -5.92 5.72 -14.77
N TYR A 6 -5.95 6.26 -13.56
CA TYR A 6 -4.90 6.06 -12.57
C TYR A 6 -4.77 4.56 -12.30
N SER A 7 -3.70 3.95 -12.80
CA SER A 7 -3.56 2.49 -12.78
C SER A 7 -3.07 1.93 -11.43
N GLY A 8 -2.67 2.80 -10.50
CA GLY A 8 -2.03 2.43 -9.23
C GLY A 8 -0.69 1.71 -9.36
N ARG A 9 -0.20 1.43 -10.59
CA ARG A 9 1.02 0.64 -10.83
C ARG A 9 2.26 1.26 -10.20
N GLY A 10 2.39 2.59 -10.23
CA GLY A 10 3.51 3.31 -9.64
C GLY A 10 3.62 3.06 -8.13
N TYR A 11 2.51 3.16 -7.40
CA TYR A 11 2.49 2.90 -5.95
C TYR A 11 2.95 1.47 -5.62
N TRP A 12 2.34 0.46 -6.27
CA TRP A 12 2.67 -0.94 -6.02
C TRP A 12 4.12 -1.27 -6.40
N ALA A 13 4.61 -0.71 -7.52
CA ALA A 13 6.00 -0.88 -7.94
C ALA A 13 6.97 -0.26 -6.93
N SER A 14 6.74 0.97 -6.48
CA SER A 14 7.60 1.62 -5.49
C SER A 14 7.66 0.85 -4.18
N GLN A 15 6.51 0.37 -3.66
CA GLN A 15 6.46 -0.44 -2.44
C GLN A 15 7.25 -1.75 -2.59
N MET A 16 7.11 -2.42 -3.74
CA MET A 16 7.88 -3.64 -4.05
C MET A 16 9.38 -3.35 -4.16
N ILE A 17 9.78 -2.27 -4.82
CA ILE A 17 11.19 -1.89 -4.98
C ILE A 17 11.82 -1.57 -3.61
N VAL A 18 11.16 -0.74 -2.79
CA VAL A 18 11.67 -0.37 -1.46
C VAL A 18 11.82 -1.60 -0.58
N CYS A 19 10.80 -2.48 -0.54
CA CYS A 19 10.89 -3.70 0.27
C CYS A 19 11.99 -4.66 -0.23
N ALA A 20 12.18 -4.78 -1.55
CA ALA A 20 13.23 -5.62 -2.11
C ALA A 20 14.62 -5.08 -1.78
N VAL A 21 14.86 -3.77 -2.00
CA VAL A 21 16.16 -3.13 -1.73
C VAL A 21 16.48 -3.15 -0.24
N ALA A 22 15.54 -2.75 0.62
CA ALA A 22 15.73 -2.78 2.06
C ALA A 22 15.90 -4.21 2.60
N GLY A 23 15.14 -5.17 2.05
CA GLY A 23 15.22 -6.58 2.42
C GLY A 23 16.58 -7.19 2.10
N VAL A 24 17.03 -7.04 0.84
CA VAL A 24 18.36 -7.54 0.41
C VAL A 24 19.48 -6.79 1.13
N GLY A 25 19.37 -5.47 1.26
CA GLY A 25 20.34 -4.64 1.96
C GLY A 25 20.50 -5.03 3.43
N GLY A 26 19.40 -5.30 4.14
CA GLY A 26 19.44 -5.77 5.52
C GLY A 26 20.03 -7.18 5.65
N ILE A 27 19.68 -8.09 4.74
CA ILE A 27 20.15 -9.49 4.79
C ILE A 27 21.63 -9.63 4.46
N VAL A 28 22.14 -8.83 3.52
CA VAL A 28 23.55 -8.87 3.13
C VAL A 28 24.38 -7.95 4.03
N GLY A 29 23.89 -6.73 4.28
CA GLY A 29 24.60 -5.72 5.06
C GLY A 29 24.62 -6.02 6.56
N GLY A 30 23.56 -6.63 7.11
CA GLY A 30 23.49 -6.99 8.52
C GLY A 30 24.66 -7.88 8.97
N PRO A 31 24.87 -9.05 8.34
CA PRO A 31 26.01 -9.92 8.63
C PRO A 31 27.36 -9.26 8.40
N ILE A 32 27.51 -8.40 7.38
CA ILE A 32 28.74 -7.64 7.17
C ILE A 32 29.02 -6.78 8.40
N VAL A 33 28.04 -5.97 8.84
CA VAL A 33 28.18 -5.13 10.03
C VAL A 33 28.45 -5.97 11.28
N MET A 34 27.79 -7.13 11.46
CA MET A 34 28.07 -8.03 12.59
C MET A 34 29.50 -8.55 12.62
N LEU A 35 30.12 -8.72 11.45
CA LEU A 35 31.46 -9.29 11.30
C LEU A 35 32.57 -8.22 11.24
N THR A 36 32.23 -6.98 10.93
CA THR A 36 33.21 -5.88 10.76
C THR A 36 33.16 -4.82 11.86
N ASP A 37 32.10 -4.78 12.68
CA ASP A 37 31.92 -3.81 13.75
C ASP A 37 32.03 -4.50 15.12
N ASP A 38 33.20 -4.36 15.75
CA ASP A 38 33.51 -4.97 17.05
C ASP A 38 32.90 -4.19 18.24
N GLU A 39 32.58 -2.90 18.07
CA GLU A 39 31.99 -2.09 19.14
C GLU A 39 30.48 -2.34 19.27
N SER A 40 29.81 -2.60 18.15
CA SER A 40 28.34 -2.63 18.12
C SER A 40 27.73 -3.68 17.18
N PRO A 41 28.12 -4.97 17.28
CA PRO A 41 27.61 -6.03 16.41
C PRO A 41 26.09 -6.22 16.51
N GLY A 42 25.48 -5.76 17.61
CA GLY A 42 24.03 -5.74 17.79
C GLY A 42 23.27 -4.97 16.70
N TYR A 43 23.84 -3.90 16.14
CA TYR A 43 23.20 -3.19 15.02
C TYR A 43 23.15 -4.05 13.75
N GLY A 44 24.18 -4.86 13.49
CA GLY A 44 24.18 -5.79 12.37
C GLY A 44 23.05 -6.83 12.48
N LEU A 45 22.80 -7.35 13.69
CA LEU A 45 21.66 -8.24 13.94
C LEU A 45 20.32 -7.52 13.70
N ILE A 46 20.18 -6.28 14.17
CA ILE A 46 18.97 -5.47 13.95
C ILE A 46 18.73 -5.25 12.45
N PHE A 47 19.76 -4.87 11.68
CA PHE A 47 19.65 -4.71 10.23
C PHE A 47 19.29 -6.01 9.52
N PHE A 48 19.87 -7.14 9.96
CA PHE A 48 19.54 -8.44 9.41
C PHE A 48 18.08 -8.83 9.65
N LEU A 49 17.59 -8.67 10.88
CA LEU A 49 16.19 -8.95 11.24
C LEU A 49 15.22 -8.01 10.52
N ALA A 50 15.57 -6.72 10.39
CA ALA A 50 14.80 -5.77 9.59
C ALA A 50 14.74 -6.22 8.12
N GLY A 51 15.85 -6.69 7.55
CA GLY A 51 15.91 -7.24 6.20
C GLY A 51 14.96 -8.43 6.00
N ILE A 52 14.92 -9.37 6.96
CA ILE A 52 13.96 -10.49 6.95
C ILE A 52 12.52 -9.97 6.97
N ALA A 53 12.20 -9.01 7.84
CA ALA A 53 10.86 -8.44 7.92
C ALA A 53 10.43 -7.77 6.59
N PHE A 54 11.35 -7.05 5.93
CA PHE A 54 11.11 -6.47 4.61
C PHE A 54 10.92 -7.53 3.52
N LEU A 55 11.67 -8.63 3.54
CA LEU A 55 11.43 -9.74 2.61
C LEU A 55 10.07 -10.43 2.84
N CYS A 56 9.70 -10.68 4.09
CA CYS A 56 8.38 -11.22 4.43
C CYS A 56 7.27 -10.30 3.91
N THR A 57 7.43 -8.98 4.10
CA THR A 57 6.52 -7.95 3.60
C THR A 57 6.48 -7.93 2.07
N PHE A 58 7.62 -8.04 1.41
CA PHE A 58 7.72 -8.11 -0.05
C PHE A 58 6.95 -9.32 -0.60
N VAL A 59 7.18 -10.51 -0.03
CA VAL A 59 6.50 -11.74 -0.43
C VAL A 59 4.98 -11.62 -0.23
N TRP A 60 4.56 -11.05 0.89
CA TRP A 60 3.14 -10.76 1.14
C TRP A 60 2.57 -9.77 0.13
N LEU A 61 3.30 -8.70 -0.18
CA LEU A 61 2.88 -7.66 -1.12
C LEU A 61 2.75 -8.20 -2.55
N VAL A 62 3.69 -9.04 -2.99
CA VAL A 62 3.62 -9.74 -4.29
C VAL A 62 2.40 -10.67 -4.33
N ARG A 63 2.13 -11.42 -3.25
CA ARG A 63 0.93 -12.26 -3.16
C ARG A 63 -0.35 -11.42 -3.22
N ALA A 64 -0.41 -10.33 -2.47
CA ALA A 64 -1.55 -9.41 -2.45
C ALA A 64 -1.77 -8.80 -3.83
N TYR A 65 -0.70 -8.33 -4.49
CA TYR A 65 -0.75 -7.83 -5.86
C TYR A 65 -1.32 -8.88 -6.81
N ARG A 66 -0.78 -10.10 -6.81
CA ARG A 66 -1.24 -11.20 -7.69
C ARG A 66 -2.70 -11.59 -7.48
N ARG A 67 -3.21 -11.53 -6.25
CA ARG A 67 -4.62 -11.83 -5.92
C ARG A 67 -5.59 -10.67 -6.22
N SER A 68 -5.08 -9.49 -6.54
CA SER A 68 -5.92 -8.30 -6.80
C SER A 68 -6.18 -8.15 -8.29
N ASP A 69 -7.41 -7.81 -8.68
CA ASP A 69 -7.70 -7.35 -10.04
C ASP A 69 -7.13 -5.95 -10.30
N LYS A 70 -6.94 -5.59 -11.57
CA LYS A 70 -6.35 -4.30 -11.98
C LYS A 70 -7.09 -3.11 -11.36
N GLN A 71 -8.42 -3.14 -11.36
CA GLN A 71 -9.26 -2.11 -10.77
C GLN A 71 -9.12 -2.04 -9.25
N GLY A 72 -9.12 -3.18 -8.55
CA GLY A 72 -8.91 -3.22 -7.10
C GLY A 72 -7.55 -2.68 -6.66
N ARG A 73 -6.49 -2.91 -7.46
CA ARG A 73 -5.15 -2.32 -7.23
C ARG A 73 -5.16 -0.80 -7.39
N ALA A 74 -5.87 -0.30 -8.40
CA ALA A 74 -6.02 1.12 -8.66
C ALA A 74 -6.80 1.82 -7.55
N ILE A 75 -7.93 1.25 -7.11
CA ILE A 75 -8.75 1.78 -6.01
C ILE A 75 -7.96 1.83 -4.70
N TYR A 76 -7.21 0.76 -4.38
CA TYR A 76 -6.34 0.76 -3.20
C TYR A 76 -5.32 1.90 -3.24
N ALA A 77 -4.57 2.00 -4.34
CA ALA A 77 -3.54 3.02 -4.50
C ALA A 77 -4.12 4.43 -4.52
N TRP A 78 -5.30 4.62 -5.11
CA TRP A 78 -6.04 5.89 -5.09
C TRP A 78 -6.43 6.27 -3.66
N ALA A 79 -7.00 5.35 -2.89
CA ALA A 79 -7.43 5.62 -1.51
C ALA A 79 -6.27 5.99 -0.58
N ILE A 80 -5.09 5.36 -0.75
CA ILE A 80 -3.86 5.75 -0.04
C ILE A 80 -3.42 7.16 -0.43
N MET A 81 -3.41 7.46 -1.73
CA MET A 81 -2.95 8.74 -2.26
C MET A 81 -3.86 9.90 -1.84
N GLN A 82 -5.18 9.69 -1.85
CA GLN A 82 -6.17 10.66 -1.36
C GLN A 82 -5.85 11.13 0.07
N GLN A 83 -5.32 10.22 0.90
CA GLN A 83 -5.00 10.48 2.29
C GLN A 83 -3.53 10.89 2.53
N HIS A 84 -2.72 11.05 1.48
CA HIS A 84 -1.27 11.24 1.61
C HIS A 84 -0.85 12.67 2.05
N GLU A 85 -1.71 13.70 1.93
CA GLU A 85 -1.35 15.09 2.29
C GLU A 85 -1.98 15.65 3.57
N TYR A 86 -2.89 14.92 4.23
CA TYR A 86 -3.54 15.44 5.43
C TYR A 86 -2.63 15.31 6.66
N ARG A 87 -1.99 16.45 7.00
CA ARG A 87 -1.06 16.74 8.12
C ARG A 87 -1.69 16.59 9.53
N ILE A 88 -2.24 15.43 9.86
CA ILE A 88 -2.66 15.08 11.23
C ILE A 88 -1.85 13.84 11.64
N PRO A 89 -1.53 13.56 12.93
CA PRO A 89 -0.74 12.39 13.30
C PRO A 89 -1.30 11.13 12.62
N ARG A 90 -0.55 10.66 11.63
CA ARG A 90 -1.04 9.74 10.61
C ARG A 90 -1.09 8.35 11.21
N ASN A 91 -2.28 7.84 11.42
CA ASN A 91 -2.43 6.43 11.75
C ASN A 91 -2.39 5.63 10.43
N ASP A 92 -1.18 5.24 10.01
CA ASP A 92 -0.95 4.46 8.78
C ASP A 92 -1.82 3.19 8.74
N VAL A 93 -2.11 2.59 9.88
CA VAL A 93 -3.01 1.42 9.98
C VAL A 93 -4.42 1.77 9.53
N VAL A 94 -4.95 2.92 9.94
CA VAL A 94 -6.29 3.39 9.54
C VAL A 94 -6.33 3.71 8.05
N VAL A 95 -5.28 4.34 7.52
CA VAL A 95 -5.16 4.65 6.08
C VAL A 95 -5.15 3.37 5.25
N MET A 96 -4.33 2.39 5.66
CA MET A 96 -4.24 1.09 4.99
C MET A 96 -5.54 0.28 5.12
N ALA A 97 -6.20 0.31 6.28
CA ALA A 97 -7.48 -0.35 6.50
C ALA A 97 -8.59 0.27 5.62
N THR A 98 -8.61 1.59 5.51
CA THR A 98 -9.54 2.32 4.64
C THR A 98 -9.31 1.97 3.18
N ALA A 99 -8.05 1.92 2.72
CA ALA A 99 -7.72 1.51 1.37
C ALA A 99 -8.08 0.04 1.07
N ALA A 100 -7.91 -0.85 2.06
CA ALA A 100 -8.33 -2.25 1.95
C ALA A 100 -9.86 -2.37 1.83
N ARG A 101 -10.62 -1.62 2.64
CA ARG A 101 -12.09 -1.52 2.54
C ARG A 101 -12.51 -0.95 1.19
N ALA A 102 -11.84 0.09 0.69
CA ALA A 102 -12.12 0.70 -0.61
C ALA A 102 -11.97 -0.33 -1.73
N ARG A 103 -10.85 -1.06 -1.74
CA ARG A 103 -10.58 -2.13 -2.71
C ARG A 103 -11.65 -3.23 -2.66
N GLY A 104 -12.13 -3.59 -1.47
CA GLY A 104 -13.15 -4.62 -1.27
C GLY A 104 -14.58 -4.15 -1.52
N GLY A 105 -14.80 -2.89 -1.92
CA GLY A 105 -16.14 -2.31 -2.07
C GLY A 105 -16.88 -2.06 -0.75
N GLY A 106 -16.18 -2.16 0.39
CA GLY A 106 -16.74 -2.04 1.73
C GLY A 106 -16.86 -0.61 2.26
N LEU A 107 -16.53 0.41 1.46
CA LEU A 107 -16.78 1.82 1.80
C LEU A 107 -18.17 2.24 1.37
N THR A 108 -18.81 3.13 2.13
CA THR A 108 -20.08 3.78 1.80
C THR A 108 -19.90 4.81 0.68
N LEU A 109 -21.01 5.29 0.10
CA LEU A 109 -20.94 6.28 -0.98
C LEU A 109 -20.44 7.62 -0.44
N ASP A 110 -20.88 7.95 0.78
CA ASP A 110 -20.43 9.15 1.49
C ASP A 110 -18.95 9.02 1.90
N GLU A 111 -18.49 7.85 2.35
CA GLU A 111 -17.06 7.59 2.61
C GLU A 111 -16.22 7.75 1.33
N LEU A 112 -16.67 7.23 0.19
CA LEU A 112 -15.97 7.40 -1.10
C LEU A 112 -15.97 8.85 -1.58
N ARG A 113 -17.08 9.58 -1.41
CA ARG A 113 -17.16 11.00 -1.74
C ARG A 113 -16.26 11.84 -0.83
N ALA A 114 -16.20 11.51 0.46
CA ALA A 114 -15.30 12.16 1.41
C ALA A 114 -13.84 11.96 1.02
N LEU A 115 -13.45 10.74 0.61
CA LEU A 115 -12.12 10.47 0.06
C LEU A 115 -11.86 11.24 -1.24
N GLN A 116 -12.84 11.31 -2.16
CA GLN A 116 -12.70 12.07 -3.40
C GLN A 116 -12.58 13.58 -3.16
N ALA A 117 -13.21 14.10 -2.11
CA ALA A 117 -13.14 15.51 -1.74
C ALA A 117 -11.77 15.93 -1.18
N MET A 118 -10.95 14.98 -0.71
CA MET A 118 -9.60 15.25 -0.22
C MET A 118 -8.65 15.72 -1.33
N ARG A 119 -8.72 15.09 -2.51
CA ARG A 119 -8.01 15.49 -3.74
C ARG A 119 -8.97 15.37 -4.93
N PRO A 120 -9.80 16.40 -5.18
CA PRO A 120 -10.78 16.38 -6.26
C PRO A 120 -10.14 16.26 -7.65
N GLU A 121 -8.89 16.65 -7.81
CA GLU A 121 -8.12 16.58 -9.06
C GLU A 121 -7.75 15.15 -9.47
N ILE A 122 -7.83 14.18 -8.55
CA ILE A 122 -7.54 12.78 -8.84
C ILE A 122 -8.83 11.96 -8.86
N PRO A 123 -9.39 11.65 -10.05
CA PRO A 123 -10.67 10.97 -10.15
C PRO A 123 -10.60 9.53 -9.63
N TYR A 124 -11.71 9.07 -9.08
CA TYR A 124 -11.89 7.68 -8.67
C TYR A 124 -11.69 6.73 -9.87
N PRO A 125 -10.80 5.71 -9.76
CA PRO A 125 -10.38 4.88 -10.91
C PRO A 125 -11.34 3.73 -11.24
N GLY A 126 -12.50 3.65 -10.60
CA GLY A 126 -13.50 2.61 -10.83
C GLY A 126 -14.88 3.18 -11.12
N GLU A 127 -15.86 2.31 -11.33
CA GLU A 127 -17.26 2.71 -11.40
C GLU A 127 -17.76 3.11 -10.02
N TRP A 128 -18.44 4.26 -9.94
CA TRP A 128 -19.06 4.70 -8.70
C TRP A 128 -20.12 3.68 -8.27
N PRO A 129 -20.06 3.17 -7.02
CA PRO A 129 -21.10 2.28 -6.52
C PRO A 129 -22.43 3.01 -6.54
N THR A 130 -23.42 2.41 -7.18
CA THR A 130 -24.80 2.91 -7.20
C THR A 130 -25.54 2.36 -5.99
N ASP A 131 -26.60 3.05 -5.54
CA ASP A 131 -27.45 2.59 -4.42
C ASP A 131 -28.05 1.17 -4.62
N ARG A 132 -28.00 0.64 -5.84
CA ARG A 132 -28.42 -0.72 -6.20
C ARG A 132 -27.39 -1.80 -5.87
N THR A 133 -26.10 -1.50 -5.98
CA THR A 133 -25.02 -2.50 -5.86
C THR A 133 -24.69 -2.88 -4.41
N ARG A 134 -25.16 -2.12 -3.40
CA ARG A 134 -25.01 -2.49 -1.97
C ARG A 134 -26.17 -3.26 -1.35
N ARG A 135 -27.34 -3.30 -2.01
CA ARG A 135 -28.53 -3.99 -1.49
C ARG A 135 -28.59 -5.49 -1.81
N ASN A 136 -27.74 -5.96 -2.74
CA ASN A 136 -27.54 -7.37 -3.02
C ASN A 136 -26.03 -7.65 -2.98
N PRO A 137 -25.46 -8.02 -1.81
CA PRO A 137 -24.35 -8.96 -1.87
C PRO A 137 -24.92 -10.22 -2.52
N GLY A 138 -24.56 -10.50 -3.78
CA GLY A 138 -24.97 -11.74 -4.44
C GLY A 138 -24.64 -12.98 -3.56
N PRO A 139 -25.38 -14.08 -3.77
CA PRO A 139 -25.47 -15.22 -2.85
C PRO A 139 -24.13 -15.89 -2.51
#